data_AF-A0A978SG97-F1
#
_entry.id   AF-A0A978SG97-F1
#
_cell.length_a   1.000
_cell.length_b   1.000
_cell.length_c   1.000
_cell.angle_alpha   90.00
_cell.angle_beta   90.00
_cell.angle_gamma   90.00
#
_symmetry.space_group_name_H-M   'P 1'
#
loop_
_entity.id
_entity.type
_entity.pdbx_description
1 polymer ?
#
loop_
_entity_poly.entity_id
_entity_poly.type
_entity_poly.pdbx_seq_one_letter_code
_entity_poly.pdbx_strand_id
1 'polypeptide(L)'
;MDYDEYWHSLVLRVCDEQEKLYGDEDRFYRLSCIYGETIVDGIEAYFERRFDEIEKDMAALRNSGFNELASEFDLARELLFGSAPLNRKNLEVVIQKLMDATEDVEAIQIEIGKIYDRVIPQLDRLADYKYSFGLAAGFFRDD
;
A
#
# COMPACT_ATOMS: atom_id res chain seq x y z
N MET A 1 5.17 24.26 6.52
CA MET A 1 4.25 23.12 6.67
C MET A 1 5.13 21.92 6.74
N ASP A 2 5.11 21.27 7.90
CA ASP A 2 5.84 20.03 8.12
C ASP A 2 5.14 18.85 7.40
N TYR A 3 5.73 17.66 7.51
CA TYR A 3 5.19 16.46 6.89
C TYR A 3 3.78 16.12 7.39
N ASP A 4 3.53 16.23 8.69
CA ASP A 4 2.27 15.82 9.32
C ASP A 4 1.12 16.75 8.89
N GLU A 5 1.37 18.06 8.89
CA GLU A 5 0.43 19.06 8.41
C GLU A 5 0.11 18.86 6.92
N TYR A 6 1.13 18.61 6.09
CA TYR A 6 0.93 18.38 4.66
C TYR A 6 0.15 17.08 4.41
N TRP A 7 0.55 16.00 5.05
CA TRP A 7 -0.11 14.70 4.91
C TRP A 7 -1.57 14.78 5.35
N HIS A 8 -1.86 15.44 6.49
CA HIS A 8 -3.22 15.65 6.96
C HIS A 8 -4.05 16.44 5.94
N SER A 9 -3.52 17.55 5.42
CA SER A 9 -4.21 18.34 4.39
C SER A 9 -4.47 17.54 3.12
N LEU A 10 -3.50 16.73 2.68
CA LEU A 10 -3.62 15.92 1.47
C LEU A 10 -4.68 14.83 1.62
N VAL A 11 -4.71 14.13 2.76
CA VAL A 11 -5.73 13.12 3.06
C VAL A 11 -7.12 13.75 3.08
N LEU A 12 -7.32 14.92 3.68
CA LEU A 12 -8.62 15.60 3.68
C LEU A 12 -9.08 15.95 2.26
N ARG A 13 -8.20 16.49 1.42
CA ARG A 13 -8.52 16.81 0.03
C ARG A 13 -8.95 15.58 -0.77
N VAL A 14 -8.26 14.45 -0.61
CA VAL A 14 -8.59 13.21 -1.33
C VAL A 14 -9.85 12.55 -0.77
N CYS A 15 -9.96 12.43 0.56
CA CYS A 15 -11.01 11.64 1.19
C CYS A 15 -12.33 12.43 1.35
N ASP A 16 -12.26 13.69 1.78
CA ASP A 16 -13.45 14.47 2.09
C ASP A 16 -13.90 15.29 0.87
N GLU A 17 -12.95 15.91 0.17
CA GLU A 17 -13.25 16.76 -1.00
C GLU A 17 -13.27 15.98 -2.32
N GLN A 18 -12.89 14.70 -2.29
CA GLN A 18 -12.83 13.82 -3.46
C GLN A 18 -11.95 14.38 -4.59
N GLU A 19 -10.88 15.10 -4.21
CA GLU A 19 -9.95 15.70 -5.15
C GLU A 19 -9.18 14.62 -5.92
N LYS A 20 -9.10 14.79 -7.23
CA LYS A 20 -8.23 13.98 -8.08
C LYS A 20 -6.84 14.60 -8.12
N LEU A 21 -5.87 13.88 -7.55
CA LEU A 21 -4.47 14.25 -7.62
C LEU A 21 -3.87 13.90 -8.98
N TYR A 22 -2.80 14.61 -9.35
CA TYR A 22 -2.05 14.35 -10.58
C TYR A 22 -0.55 14.52 -10.35
N GLY A 23 0.25 13.90 -11.22
CA GLY A 23 1.71 14.08 -11.23
C GLY A 23 2.37 13.64 -9.94
N ASP A 24 3.27 14.48 -9.41
CA ASP A 24 4.10 14.15 -8.25
C ASP A 24 3.28 14.04 -6.95
N GLU A 25 2.18 14.79 -6.81
CA GLU A 25 1.34 14.74 -5.62
C GLU A 25 0.56 13.40 -5.54
N ASP A 26 0.03 12.92 -6.67
CA ASP A 26 -0.59 11.58 -6.75
C ASP A 26 0.45 10.48 -6.44
N ARG A 27 1.66 10.60 -6.99
CA ARG A 27 2.74 9.65 -6.68
C ARG A 27 3.06 9.63 -5.20
N PHE A 28 3.28 10.79 -4.59
CA PHE A 28 3.59 10.89 -3.15
C PHE A 28 2.47 10.31 -2.29
N TYR A 29 1.21 10.61 -2.62
CA TYR A 29 0.04 10.08 -1.94
C TYR A 29 0.01 8.55 -1.97
N ARG A 30 0.18 7.95 -3.16
CA ARG A 30 0.17 6.49 -3.33
C ARG A 30 1.28 5.79 -2.54
N LEU A 31 2.52 6.29 -2.65
CA LEU A 31 3.64 5.70 -1.93
C LEU A 31 3.44 5.80 -0.41
N SER A 32 2.82 6.90 0.06
CA SER A 32 2.46 7.09 1.46
C SER A 32 1.36 6.13 1.92
N CYS A 33 0.33 5.89 1.10
CA CYS A 33 -0.70 4.90 1.39
C CYS A 33 -0.13 3.48 1.44
N ILE A 34 0.65 3.06 0.42
CA ILE A 34 1.28 1.73 0.39
C ILE A 34 2.10 1.50 1.67
N TYR A 35 2.94 2.47 2.04
CA TYR A 35 3.72 2.39 3.27
C TYR A 35 2.83 2.32 4.51
N GLY A 36 1.92 3.27 4.69
CA GLY A 36 1.12 3.44 5.90
C GLY A 36 0.19 2.26 6.16
N GLU A 37 -0.55 1.80 5.15
CA GLU A 37 -1.47 0.67 5.32
C GLU A 37 -0.72 -0.62 5.64
N THR A 38 0.44 -0.83 5.00
CA THR A 38 1.19 -2.08 5.14
C THR A 38 1.95 -2.16 6.46
N ILE A 39 2.59 -1.07 6.90
CA ILE A 39 3.43 -1.09 8.11
C ILE A 39 2.59 -1.12 9.40
N VAL A 40 1.38 -0.56 9.37
CA VAL A 40 0.51 -0.46 10.55
C VAL A 40 -0.27 -1.75 10.76
N ASP A 41 -0.92 -2.26 9.71
CA ASP A 41 -1.91 -3.33 9.83
C ASP A 41 -1.59 -4.58 8.97
N GLY A 42 -0.47 -4.57 8.24
CA GLY A 42 -0.04 -5.69 7.40
C GLY A 42 -0.52 -5.62 5.94
N ILE A 43 -0.07 -6.59 5.14
CA ILE A 43 -0.32 -6.64 3.69
C ILE A 43 -1.82 -6.85 3.39
N GLU A 44 -2.52 -7.61 4.22
CA GLU A 44 -3.94 -7.88 4.08
C GLU A 44 -4.76 -6.60 4.20
N ALA A 45 -4.43 -5.73 5.16
CA ALA A 45 -5.09 -4.45 5.37
C ALA A 45 -4.86 -3.48 4.22
N TYR A 46 -3.66 -3.48 3.63
CA TYR A 46 -3.41 -2.76 2.38
C TYR A 46 -4.39 -3.18 1.29
N PHE A 47 -4.55 -4.48 1.06
CA PHE A 47 -5.51 -4.95 0.05
C PHE A 47 -6.95 -4.60 0.40
N GLU A 48 -7.36 -4.70 1.67
CA GLU A 48 -8.71 -4.31 2.10
C GLU A 48 -9.05 -2.85 1.78
N ARG A 49 -8.11 -1.94 2.05
CA ARG A 49 -8.34 -0.49 1.99
C ARG A 49 -8.02 0.11 0.63
N ARG A 50 -7.18 -0.55 -0.18
CA ARG A 50 -6.66 -0.01 -1.45
C ARG A 50 -7.04 -0.84 -2.67
N PHE A 51 -7.97 -1.79 -2.57
CA PHE A 51 -8.24 -2.77 -3.64
C PHE A 51 -8.55 -2.16 -5.02
N ASP A 52 -9.17 -1.00 -5.06
CA ASP A 52 -9.53 -0.24 -6.27
C ASP A 52 -8.35 0.54 -6.87
N GLU A 53 -7.30 0.75 -6.09
CA GLU A 53 -6.13 1.54 -6.46
C GLU A 53 -4.86 0.69 -6.67
N ILE A 54 -4.92 -0.62 -6.44
CA ILE A 54 -3.76 -1.56 -6.54
C ILE A 54 -2.98 -1.38 -7.84
N GLU A 55 -3.64 -1.36 -9.00
CA GLU A 55 -2.92 -1.30 -10.28
C GLU A 55 -2.10 -0.01 -10.41
N LYS A 56 -2.66 1.11 -9.96
CA LYS A 56 -2.00 2.42 -9.99
C LYS A 56 -0.91 2.49 -8.92
N ASP A 57 -1.14 1.92 -7.75
CA ASP A 57 -0.17 1.84 -6.66
C ASP A 57 1.06 1.01 -7.07
N MET A 58 0.84 -0.16 -7.68
CA MET A 58 1.91 -1.00 -8.22
C MET A 58 2.66 -0.31 -9.37
N ALA A 59 1.95 0.43 -10.22
CA ALA A 59 2.59 1.25 -11.24
C ALA A 59 3.46 2.35 -10.63
N ALA A 60 3.00 3.02 -9.56
CA ALA A 60 3.76 4.04 -8.85
C ALA A 60 5.04 3.47 -8.21
N LEU A 61 4.97 2.28 -7.60
CA LEU A 61 6.15 1.58 -7.08
C LEU A 61 7.17 1.30 -8.18
N ARG A 62 6.74 0.65 -9.27
CA ARG A 62 7.63 0.30 -10.39
C ARG A 62 8.27 1.54 -11.03
N ASN A 63 7.48 2.59 -11.26
CA ASN A 63 7.96 3.87 -11.80
C ASN A 63 8.93 4.60 -10.85
N SER A 64 8.89 4.29 -9.56
CA SER A 64 9.78 4.85 -8.53
C SER A 64 10.98 3.95 -8.22
N GLY A 65 11.15 2.85 -8.97
CA GLY A 65 12.28 1.92 -8.81
C GLY A 65 12.05 0.77 -7.82
N PHE A 66 10.87 0.67 -7.19
CA PHE A 66 10.51 -0.35 -6.21
C PHE A 66 9.91 -1.61 -6.87
N ASN A 67 10.60 -2.16 -7.87
CA ASN A 67 10.11 -3.32 -8.63
C ASN A 67 10.01 -4.59 -7.80
N GLU A 68 10.98 -4.82 -6.91
CA GLU A 68 10.97 -5.96 -5.99
C GLU A 68 9.77 -5.88 -5.04
N LEU A 69 9.55 -4.72 -4.42
CA LEU A 69 8.42 -4.49 -3.53
C LEU A 69 7.08 -4.70 -4.25
N ALA A 70 6.93 -4.13 -5.45
CA ALA A 70 5.73 -4.35 -6.27
C ALA A 70 5.51 -5.84 -6.57
N SER A 71 6.58 -6.59 -6.84
CA SER A 71 6.49 -8.03 -7.11
C SER A 71 6.06 -8.82 -5.86
N GLU A 72 6.51 -8.44 -4.67
CA GLU A 72 6.08 -9.06 -3.42
C GLU A 72 4.58 -8.81 -3.14
N PHE A 73 4.07 -7.62 -3.46
CA PHE A 73 2.63 -7.36 -3.42
C PHE A 73 1.87 -8.17 -4.48
N ASP A 74 2.38 -8.31 -5.71
CA ASP A 74 1.75 -9.15 -6.72
C ASP A 74 1.67 -10.62 -6.27
N LEU A 75 2.72 -11.13 -5.62
CA LEU A 75 2.77 -12.47 -5.02
C LEU A 75 1.75 -12.61 -3.89
N ALA A 76 1.69 -11.66 -2.96
CA ALA A 76 0.72 -11.69 -1.87
C ALA A 76 -0.73 -11.62 -2.39
N ARG A 77 -0.96 -10.82 -3.43
CA ARG A 77 -2.25 -10.73 -4.11
C ARG A 77 -2.65 -12.07 -4.71
N GLU A 78 -1.72 -12.77 -5.38
CA GLU A 78 -1.98 -14.08 -5.95
C GLU A 78 -2.23 -15.14 -4.87
N LEU A 79 -1.50 -15.12 -3.74
CA LEU A 79 -1.74 -16.05 -2.64
C LEU A 79 -3.11 -15.84 -1.98
N LEU A 80 -3.50 -14.59 -1.76
CA LEU A 80 -4.76 -14.26 -1.07
C LEU A 80 -5.99 -14.39 -1.97
N PHE A 81 -5.88 -13.96 -3.23
CA PHE A 81 -7.03 -13.82 -4.12
C PHE A 81 -6.95 -14.69 -5.39
N GLY A 82 -5.80 -15.33 -5.65
CA GLY A 82 -5.57 -16.12 -6.86
C GLY A 82 -5.74 -15.32 -8.14
N SER A 83 -6.37 -15.95 -9.13
CA SER A 83 -6.74 -15.33 -10.41
C SER A 83 -8.08 -14.59 -10.36
N ALA A 84 -8.74 -14.52 -9.20
CA ALA A 84 -10.01 -13.84 -9.09
C ALA A 84 -9.85 -12.33 -9.33
N PRO A 85 -10.80 -11.69 -10.02
CA PRO A 85 -10.81 -10.24 -10.13
C PRO A 85 -10.97 -9.64 -8.74
N LEU A 86 -10.13 -8.65 -8.40
CA LEU A 86 -10.26 -7.90 -7.15
C LEU A 86 -11.48 -6.98 -7.23
N ASN A 87 -12.46 -7.28 -6.40
CA ASN A 87 -13.63 -6.47 -6.18
C ASN A 87 -14.07 -6.65 -4.73
N ARG A 88 -14.93 -5.76 -4.24
CA ARG A 88 -15.38 -5.76 -2.85
C ARG A 88 -15.92 -7.11 -2.37
N LYS A 89 -16.73 -7.78 -3.21
CA LYS A 89 -17.33 -9.07 -2.88
C LYS A 89 -16.28 -10.17 -2.68
N ASN A 90 -15.31 -10.28 -3.58
CA ASN A 90 -14.26 -11.29 -3.46
C ASN A 90 -13.34 -11.01 -2.28
N LEU A 91 -13.11 -9.73 -1.99
CA LEU A 91 -12.32 -9.30 -0.85
C LEU A 91 -12.96 -9.71 0.48
N GLU A 92 -14.24 -9.44 0.65
CA GLU A 92 -15.00 -9.82 1.85
C GLU A 92 -14.99 -11.34 2.08
N VAL A 93 -15.08 -12.14 1.00
CA VAL A 93 -15.01 -13.61 1.09
C VAL A 93 -13.63 -14.08 1.56
N VAL A 94 -12.55 -13.48 1.06
CA VAL A 94 -11.19 -13.85 1.46
C VAL A 94 -10.93 -13.44 2.91
N ILE A 95 -11.30 -12.22 3.30
CA ILE A 95 -11.12 -11.75 4.68
C ILE A 95 -11.91 -12.62 5.66
N GLN A 96 -13.16 -12.96 5.34
CA GLN A 96 -13.94 -13.85 6.20
C GLN A 96 -13.26 -15.21 6.37
N LYS A 97 -12.72 -15.79 5.29
CA LYS A 97 -11.95 -17.04 5.38
C LYS A 97 -10.72 -16.90 6.26
N LEU A 98 -9.97 -15.80 6.14
CA LEU A 98 -8.81 -15.54 6.98
C LEU A 98 -9.18 -15.48 8.47
N MET A 99 -10.37 -14.95 8.79
CA MET A 99 -10.89 -14.91 10.17
C MET A 99 -11.36 -16.27 10.69
N ASP A 100 -11.85 -17.15 9.82
CA ASP A 100 -12.38 -18.46 10.19
C ASP A 100 -11.28 -19.48 10.58
N ALA A 101 -9.99 -19.14 10.37
CA ALA A 101 -8.81 -19.88 10.86
C ALA A 101 -8.80 -21.40 10.57
N THR A 102 -9.18 -21.79 9.36
CA THR A 102 -9.07 -23.20 8.90
C THR A 102 -7.60 -23.60 8.64
N GLU A 103 -7.27 -24.90 8.59
CA GLU A 103 -5.89 -25.36 8.29
C GLU A 103 -5.31 -24.77 6.97
N ASP A 104 -6.14 -24.61 5.94
CA ASP A 104 -5.74 -23.98 4.67
C ASP A 104 -5.35 -22.49 4.84
N VAL A 105 -5.92 -21.81 5.83
CA VAL A 105 -5.65 -20.40 6.15
C VAL A 105 -4.34 -20.28 6.90
N GLU A 106 -4.02 -21.22 7.79
CA GLU A 106 -2.72 -21.23 8.48
C GLU A 106 -1.56 -21.32 7.48
N ALA A 107 -1.70 -22.17 6.45
CA ALA A 107 -0.69 -22.27 5.38
C ALA A 107 -0.53 -20.94 4.62
N ILE A 108 -1.62 -20.26 4.29
CA ILE A 108 -1.59 -18.96 3.61
C ILE A 108 -0.95 -17.89 4.51
N GLN A 109 -1.31 -17.84 5.79
CA GLN A 109 -0.75 -16.88 6.75
C GLN A 109 0.76 -17.08 6.93
N ILE A 110 1.25 -18.34 6.91
CA ILE A 110 2.69 -18.63 6.94
C ILE A 110 3.39 -18.05 5.71
N GLU A 111 2.83 -18.24 4.50
CA GLU A 111 3.43 -17.70 3.28
C GLU A 111 3.37 -16.17 3.22
N ILE A 112 2.28 -15.56 3.68
CA ILE A 112 2.17 -14.10 3.82
C ILE A 112 3.19 -13.57 4.82
N GLY A 113 3.40 -14.24 5.95
CA GLY A 113 4.45 -13.88 6.91
C GLY A 113 5.84 -13.83 6.27
N LYS A 114 6.18 -14.82 5.44
CA LYS A 114 7.46 -14.82 4.69
C LYS A 114 7.55 -13.68 3.68
N ILE A 115 6.45 -13.30 3.04
CA ILE A 115 6.42 -12.13 2.15
C ILE A 115 6.65 -10.87 2.99
N TYR A 116 5.96 -10.75 4.12
CA TYR A 116 6.07 -9.60 5.01
C TYR A 116 7.51 -9.39 5.49
N ASP A 117 8.22 -10.47 5.85
CA ASP A 117 9.65 -10.42 6.20
C ASP A 117 10.54 -9.85 5.09
N ARG A 118 10.19 -10.06 3.81
CA ARG A 118 10.90 -9.50 2.65
C ARG A 118 10.45 -8.08 2.30
N VAL A 119 9.21 -7.73 2.64
CA VAL A 119 8.61 -6.42 2.40
C VAL A 119 9.11 -5.40 3.41
N ILE A 120 9.22 -5.73 4.71
CA ILE A 120 9.60 -4.78 5.77
C ILE A 120 10.87 -3.99 5.42
N PRO A 121 12.02 -4.60 5.05
CA PRO A 121 13.24 -3.84 4.74
C PRO A 121 13.10 -2.93 3.51
N GLN A 122 12.14 -3.22 2.62
CA GLN A 122 11.85 -2.40 1.45
C GLN A 122 10.91 -1.24 1.79
N LEU A 123 10.02 -1.42 2.78
CA LEU A 123 9.16 -0.35 3.30
C LEU A 123 9.98 0.74 3.99
N ASP A 124 11.06 0.39 4.69
CA ASP A 124 11.98 1.39 5.26
C ASP A 124 12.59 2.27 4.15
N ARG A 125 13.06 1.66 3.07
CA ARG A 125 13.59 2.39 1.91
C ARG A 125 12.51 3.23 1.22
N LEU A 126 11.28 2.73 1.18
CA LEU A 126 10.14 3.47 0.64
C LEU A 126 9.83 4.69 1.51
N ALA A 127 9.94 4.58 2.83
CA ALA A 127 9.75 5.68 3.77
C ALA A 127 10.77 6.80 3.53
N ASP A 128 12.04 6.46 3.42
CA ASP A 128 13.11 7.42 3.13
C ASP A 128 12.93 8.07 1.75
N TYR A 129 12.55 7.27 0.75
CA TYR A 129 12.33 7.75 -0.60
C TYR A 129 11.15 8.72 -0.67
N LYS A 130 9.97 8.35 -0.15
CA LYS A 130 8.77 9.20 -0.22
C LYS A 130 8.99 10.51 0.54
N TYR A 131 9.71 10.46 1.65
CA TYR A 131 10.08 11.66 2.41
C TYR A 131 10.99 12.59 1.60
N SER A 132 12.10 12.06 1.11
CA SER A 132 13.07 12.81 0.29
C SER A 132 12.42 13.36 -0.99
N PHE A 133 11.52 12.59 -1.60
CA PHE A 133 10.75 12.99 -2.77
C PHE A 133 9.83 14.18 -2.45
N GLY A 134 9.09 14.12 -1.34
CA GLY A 134 8.21 15.21 -0.91
C GLY A 134 8.96 16.51 -0.62
N LEU A 135 10.14 16.44 -0.01
CA LEU A 135 11.04 17.58 0.18
C LEU A 135 11.49 18.16 -1.17
N ALA A 136 11.95 17.31 -2.09
CA ALA A 136 12.42 17.74 -3.40
C ALA A 136 11.31 18.37 -4.27
N ALA A 137 10.08 17.88 -4.14
CA ALA A 137 8.90 18.44 -4.80
C ALA A 137 8.35 19.70 -4.13
N GLY A 138 8.86 20.07 -2.94
CA GLY A 138 8.44 21.26 -2.21
C GLY A 138 7.09 21.12 -1.50
N PHE A 139 6.65 19.89 -1.22
CA PHE A 139 5.38 19.62 -0.55
C PHE A 139 5.39 20.02 0.93
N PHE A 140 6.51 19.78 1.61
CA PHE A 140 6.74 20.13 3.01
C PHE A 140 8.22 20.49 3.22
N ARG A 141 8.58 20.85 4.47
CA ARG A 141 9.94 21.27 4.87
C ARG A 141 10.40 20.54 6.13
N ASP A 142 11.72 20.37 6.26
CA ASP A 142 12.41 19.95 7.50
C ASP A 142 12.60 21.19 8.39
N ASP A 143 11.56 21.62 9.11
CA ASP A 143 11.65 22.72 10.08
C ASP A 143 11.90 22.18 11.50
#